data_AF-A0A655JE80-F1
#
_entry.id   AF-A0A655JE80-F1
#
_cell.length_a   1.000
_cell.length_b   1.000
_cell.length_c   1.000
_cell.angle_alpha   90.00
_cell.angle_beta   90.00
_cell.angle_gamma   90.00
#
_symmetry.space_group_name_H-M   'P 1'
#
loop_
_entity.id
_entity.type
_entity.pdbx_description
1 polymer ?
#
loop_
_entity_poly.entity_id
_entity_poly.type
_entity_poly.pdbx_seq_one_letter_code
_entity_poly.pdbx_strand_id
1 'polypeptide(L)' 'MPGRGTQPTAEVCQMLAGSGFVGHVVLEVSTSSARSANERESMLAESLQFARTHLLR' A
#
# COMPACT_ATOMS: atom_id res chain seq x y z
N MET A 1 6.59 3.34 4.10
CA MET A 1 5.66 2.20 3.88
C MET A 1 4.25 2.62 4.21
N PRO A 2 3.26 2.29 3.39
CA PRO A 2 1.85 2.50 3.71
C PRO A 2 1.51 1.89 5.08
N GLY A 3 0.71 2.60 5.89
CA GLY A 3 0.34 2.18 7.25
C GLY A 3 1.45 2.30 8.31
N ARG A 4 2.68 2.68 7.95
CA ARG A 4 3.79 2.93 8.90
C ARG A 4 4.19 4.41 9.00
N GLY A 5 3.50 5.30 8.29
CA GLY A 5 3.70 6.74 8.33
C GLY A 5 2.51 7.47 8.95
N THR A 6 2.53 8.79 8.91
CA THR A 6 1.46 9.65 9.46
C THR A 6 0.48 10.17 8.41
N GLN A 7 0.68 9.83 7.14
CA GLN A 7 -0.23 10.23 6.07
C GLN A 7 -1.51 9.37 6.10
N PRO A 8 -2.69 9.96 5.79
CA PRO A 8 -3.99 9.29 5.82
C PRO A 8 -4.20 8.39 4.59
N THR A 9 -3.30 7.43 4.39
CA THR A 9 -3.25 6.62 3.16
C THR A 9 -4.42 5.65 3.10
N ALA A 10 -4.89 5.14 4.24
CA ALA A 10 -6.02 4.23 4.31
C ALA A 10 -7.32 4.93 3.90
N GLU A 11 -7.53 6.14 4.39
CA GLU A 11 -8.71 6.96 4.11
C GLU A 11 -8.78 7.32 2.63
N VAL A 12 -7.65 7.72 2.02
CA VAL A 12 -7.58 7.99 0.58
C VAL A 12 -7.92 6.74 -0.25
N CYS A 13 -7.38 5.57 0.13
CA CYS A 13 -7.72 4.30 -0.52
C CYS A 13 -9.22 3.98 -0.41
N GLN A 14 -9.82 4.15 0.77
CA GLN A 14 -11.24 3.90 0.99
C GLN A 14 -12.13 4.90 0.24
N MET A 15 -11.74 6.17 0.16
CA MET A 15 -12.42 7.17 -0.65
C MET A 15 -12.39 6.79 -2.14
N LEU A 16 -11.22 6.37 -2.65
CA LEU A 16 -11.08 5.90 -4.03
C LEU A 16 -11.97 4.68 -4.28
N ALA A 17 -11.91 3.67 -3.41
CA ALA A 17 -12.75 2.49 -3.47
C ALA A 17 -14.24 2.89 -3.49
N GLY A 18 -14.67 3.76 -2.58
CA GLY A 18 -16.05 4.25 -2.45
C GLY A 18 -16.56 5.09 -3.62
N SER A 19 -15.68 5.79 -4.34
CA SER A 19 -16.05 6.72 -5.43
C SER A 19 -16.47 6.04 -6.75
N GLY A 20 -16.26 4.74 -6.90
CA GLY A 20 -16.49 4.06 -8.19
C GLY A 20 -15.36 4.28 -9.21
N PHE A 21 -14.16 4.63 -8.74
CA PHE A 21 -12.97 4.72 -9.56
C PHE A 21 -12.67 3.38 -10.27
N VAL A 22 -12.48 3.43 -11.59
CA VAL A 22 -12.22 2.25 -12.45
C VAL A 22 -10.83 2.27 -13.09
N GLY A 23 -9.98 3.22 -12.70
CA GLY A 23 -8.61 3.33 -13.20
C GLY A 23 -7.64 2.39 -12.48
N HIS A 24 -6.37 2.47 -12.86
CA HIS A 24 -5.30 1.71 -12.22
C HIS A 24 -4.79 2.40 -10.95
N VAL A 25 -4.46 1.61 -9.94
CA VAL A 25 -3.73 2.05 -8.74
C VAL A 25 -2.36 1.38 -8.76
N VAL A 26 -1.30 2.20 -8.63
CA VAL A 26 0.09 1.74 -8.59
C VAL A 26 0.66 1.99 -7.19
N LEU A 27 1.31 0.98 -6.63
CA LEU A 27 2.01 1.06 -5.34
C LEU A 27 3.50 1.30 -5.58
N GLU A 28 3.99 2.48 -5.22
CA GLU A 28 5.41 2.82 -5.29
C GLU A 28 5.99 2.95 -3.88
N VAL A 29 6.97 2.11 -3.55
CA VAL A 29 7.64 2.09 -2.25
C VAL A 29 9.15 1.92 -2.40
N SER A 30 9.91 2.59 -1.54
CA SER A 30 11.35 2.33 -1.42
C SER A 30 11.61 1.20 -0.43
N THR A 31 12.41 0.22 -0.86
CA THR A 31 12.92 -0.86 0.00
C THR A 31 14.41 -0.70 0.30
N SER A 32 14.96 0.52 0.21
CA SER A 32 16.39 0.77 0.40
C SER A 32 16.88 0.44 1.82
N SER A 33 15.99 0.42 2.81
CA SER A 33 16.32 0.04 4.19
C SER A 33 16.42 -1.48 4.42
N ALA A 34 15.98 -2.31 3.46
CA ALA A 34 16.00 -3.76 3.60
C ALA A 34 17.43 -4.29 3.60
N ARG A 35 17.77 -5.10 4.60
CA ARG A 35 19.09 -5.71 4.80
C ARG A 35 19.22 -7.09 4.14
N SER A 36 18.11 -7.66 3.67
CA SER A 36 18.06 -8.95 3.00
C SER A 36 16.95 -9.01 1.94
N ALA A 37 17.02 -10.03 1.08
CA ALA A 37 15.96 -10.32 0.11
C ALA A 37 14.63 -10.66 0.81
N ASN A 38 14.66 -11.48 1.86
CA ASN A 38 13.47 -11.84 2.64
C ASN A 38 12.82 -10.61 3.31
N GLU A 39 13.63 -9.69 3.86
CA GLU A 39 13.10 -8.45 4.44
C GLU A 39 12.44 -7.57 3.37
N ARG A 40 13.08 -7.46 2.19
CA ARG A 40 12.49 -6.76 1.04
C ARG A 40 11.17 -7.37 0.60
N GLU A 41 11.10 -8.70 0.52
CA GLU A 41 9.88 -9.42 0.16
C GLU A 41 8.77 -9.16 1.18
N SER A 42 9.07 -9.25 2.48
CA SER A 42 8.10 -8.95 3.55
C SER A 42 7.58 -7.52 3.45
N MET A 43 8.47 -6.55 3.21
CA MET A 43 8.10 -5.14 3.05
C MET A 43 7.15 -4.92 1.86
N LEU A 44 7.39 -5.60 0.74
CA LEU A 44 6.52 -5.55 -0.44
C LEU A 44 5.18 -6.24 -0.20
N ALA A 45 5.20 -7.42 0.44
CA ALA A 45 4.00 -8.18 0.77
C ALA A 45 3.08 -7.39 1.71
N GLU A 46 3.63 -6.80 2.76
CA GLU A 46 2.88 -5.94 3.69
C GLU A 46 2.28 -4.72 2.98
N SER A 47 3.06 -4.05 2.13
CA SER A 47 2.60 -2.86 1.41
C SER A 47 1.48 -3.20 0.42
N LEU A 48 1.60 -4.33 -0.28
CA LEU A 48 0.56 -4.84 -1.18
C LEU A 48 -0.69 -5.26 -0.41
N GLN A 49 -0.54 -5.92 0.74
CA GLN A 49 -1.65 -6.31 1.60
C GLN A 49 -2.39 -5.07 2.11
N PHE A 50 -1.68 -4.05 2.59
CA PHE A 50 -2.28 -2.78 3.01
C PHE A 50 -3.14 -2.19 1.88
N ALA A 51 -2.57 -2.06 0.68
CA ALA A 51 -3.30 -1.51 -0.46
C ALA A 51 -4.57 -2.31 -0.77
N ARG A 52 -4.48 -3.65 -0.81
CA ARG A 52 -5.65 -4.52 -1.03
C ARG A 52 -6.71 -4.36 0.05
N THR A 53 -6.33 -4.37 1.32
CA THR A 53 -7.27 -4.22 2.44
C THR A 53 -8.09 -2.94 2.36
N HIS A 54 -7.50 -1.84 1.88
CA HIS A 54 -8.17 -0.54 1.84
C HIS A 54 -8.78 -0.16 0.48
N LEU A 55 -8.47 -0.91 -0.59
CA LEU A 55 -9.01 -0.68 -1.94
C LEU A 55 -10.06 -1.70 -2.37
N LEU A 56 -10.09 -2.88 -1.75
CA LEU A 56 -11.14 -3.86 -2.00
C LEU A 56 -12.41 -3.40 -1.28
N ARG A 57 -13.53 -3.37 -2.03
CA ARG A 57 -14.87 -3.29 -1.45
C ARG A 57 -15.29 -4.64 -0.91
#